data_AF-A0A2N6P1R4-F1
#
_entry.id   AF-A0A2N6P1R4-F1
#
_cell.length_a   1.000
_cell.length_b   1.000
_cell.length_c   1.000
_cell.angle_alpha   90.00
_cell.angle_beta   90.00
_cell.angle_gamma   90.00
#
_symmetry.space_group_name_H-M   'P 1'
#
loop_
_entity.id
_entity.type
_entity.pdbx_description
1 polymer ?
#
loop_
_entity_poly.entity_id
_entity_poly.type
_entity_poly.pdbx_seq_one_letter_code
_entity_poly.pdbx_strand_id
1 'polypeptide(L)'
;MPRSPETKTSTPPRLNKSQVQYLYNFQRKRLQSLQAVDDLVEGIFETLLDYPDVSANTYIIYTADNGFHLGQHRLPAVSLFTHRPRADSLKLTDIPLRDDFDGLPIPVKFADHTPDSIKTEHVNIEYWGSGIIEGTVFDNLSMQVIPNNHNRALTAPQEGYFDHNTYKTLRIVSEKYEFMYTVWCNGEHELYDMKRDPYQRFNLYAKQPQCSSYNIAQLVKRLDTLVLTLKNCQGDSCCHPWKAMFPSGEVTSLQHALATSYDEFFSSQPWVSFDECTQGYIPELEGPARPYLYQRSFARDAELRDEHWI
;
A
#
# COMPACT_ATOMS: atom_id res chain seq x y z
N MET A 1 4.58 -9.21 25.51
CA MET A 1 5.88 -8.60 25.12
C MET A 1 5.78 -8.27 23.65
N PRO A 2 6.05 -7.04 23.21
CA PRO A 2 6.13 -6.75 21.78
C PRO A 2 7.28 -7.61 21.21
N ARG A 3 6.99 -8.43 20.20
CA ARG A 3 8.03 -9.23 19.52
C ARG A 3 8.95 -8.25 18.79
N SER A 4 10.26 -8.48 18.87
CA SER A 4 11.23 -7.81 18.01
C SER A 4 10.83 -8.02 16.55
N PRO A 5 10.97 -7.02 15.67
CA PRO A 5 10.51 -7.13 14.30
C PRO A 5 11.26 -8.24 13.54
N GLU A 6 10.53 -9.26 13.10
CA GLU A 6 11.05 -10.45 12.45
C GLU A 6 11.10 -10.26 10.92
N THR A 7 11.93 -11.05 10.25
CA THR A 7 12.07 -10.98 8.79
C THR A 7 11.14 -11.98 8.13
N LYS A 8 10.37 -11.56 7.11
CA LYS A 8 9.68 -12.51 6.23
C LYS A 8 10.69 -13.24 5.35
N THR A 9 11.02 -14.49 5.72
CA THR A 9 12.08 -15.30 5.08
C THR A 9 11.54 -16.45 4.21
N SER A 10 10.25 -16.76 4.30
CA SER A 10 9.67 -17.91 3.62
C SER A 10 9.37 -17.60 2.14
N THR A 11 10.24 -18.07 1.24
CA THR A 11 9.87 -18.12 -0.19
C THR A 11 8.97 -19.33 -0.42
N PRO A 12 7.76 -19.17 -1.00
CA PRO A 12 6.87 -20.30 -1.27
C PRO A 12 7.54 -21.34 -2.19
N PRO A 13 7.17 -22.63 -2.14
CA PRO A 13 7.74 -23.65 -3.02
C PRO A 13 7.52 -23.32 -4.50
N ARG A 14 8.39 -23.82 -5.39
CA ARG A 14 8.24 -23.61 -6.83
C ARG A 14 6.94 -24.26 -7.32
N LEU A 15 6.25 -23.56 -8.21
CA LEU A 15 5.06 -24.09 -8.88
C LEU A 15 5.42 -25.30 -9.74
N ASN A 16 4.58 -26.33 -9.67
CA ASN A 16 4.71 -27.53 -10.52
C ASN A 16 4.13 -27.29 -11.92
N LYS A 17 4.31 -28.26 -12.83
CA LYS A 17 3.87 -28.11 -14.23
C LYS A 17 2.36 -27.91 -14.38
N SER A 18 1.52 -28.59 -13.58
CA SER A 18 0.07 -28.45 -13.68
C SER A 18 -0.41 -27.08 -13.19
N GLN A 19 0.17 -26.57 -12.10
CA GLN A 19 -0.10 -25.22 -11.59
C GLN A 19 0.28 -24.16 -12.62
N VAL A 20 1.46 -24.28 -13.22
CA VAL A 20 1.91 -23.35 -14.27
C VAL A 20 0.97 -23.38 -15.47
N GLN A 21 0.60 -24.58 -15.95
CA GLN A 21 -0.32 -24.72 -17.08
C GLN A 21 -1.71 -24.14 -16.76
N TYR A 22 -2.20 -24.32 -15.55
CA TYR A 22 -3.46 -23.74 -15.10
C TYR A 22 -3.40 -22.20 -15.15
N LEU A 23 -2.37 -21.59 -14.57
CA LEU A 23 -2.21 -20.13 -14.58
C LEU A 23 -2.10 -19.57 -16.00
N TYR A 24 -1.42 -20.26 -16.92
CA TYR A 24 -1.39 -19.87 -18.33
C TYR A 24 -2.77 -19.90 -18.99
N ASN A 25 -3.54 -20.96 -18.74
CA ASN A 25 -4.89 -21.08 -19.28
C ASN A 25 -5.83 -20.02 -18.67
N PHE A 26 -5.67 -19.73 -17.38
CA PHE A 26 -6.43 -18.70 -16.68
C PHE A 26 -6.13 -17.32 -17.26
N GLN A 27 -4.85 -16.97 -17.45
CA GLN A 27 -4.46 -15.72 -18.07
C GLN A 27 -5.02 -15.58 -19.50
N ARG A 28 -4.97 -16.64 -20.29
CA ARG A 28 -5.55 -16.63 -21.65
C ARG A 28 -7.04 -16.30 -21.62
N LYS A 29 -7.81 -16.94 -20.72
CA LYS A 29 -9.24 -16.67 -20.56
C LYS A 29 -9.51 -15.24 -20.12
N ARG A 30 -8.72 -14.70 -19.19
CA ARG A 30 -8.84 -13.29 -18.77
C ARG A 30 -8.61 -12.32 -19.93
N LEU A 31 -7.62 -12.57 -20.78
CA LEU A 31 -7.39 -11.75 -21.98
C LEU A 31 -8.55 -11.83 -22.97
N GLN A 32 -9.16 -13.02 -23.13
CA GLN A 32 -10.36 -13.19 -23.97
C GLN A 32 -11.56 -12.45 -23.39
N SER A 33 -11.76 -12.46 -22.07
CA SER A 33 -12.80 -11.67 -21.42
C SER A 33 -12.54 -10.17 -21.53
N LEU A 34 -11.28 -9.74 -21.44
CA LEU A 34 -10.90 -8.34 -21.58
C LEU A 34 -11.23 -7.80 -22.98
N GLN A 35 -11.17 -8.64 -24.02
CA GLN A 35 -11.57 -8.25 -25.37
C GLN A 35 -13.03 -7.78 -25.42
N ALA A 36 -13.95 -8.47 -24.74
CA ALA A 36 -15.35 -8.02 -24.71
C ALA A 36 -15.54 -6.69 -23.96
N VAL A 37 -14.67 -6.38 -22.99
CA VAL A 37 -14.65 -5.07 -22.33
C VAL A 37 -14.11 -3.99 -23.26
N ASP A 38 -13.09 -4.30 -24.06
CA ASP A 38 -12.53 -3.40 -25.08
C ASP A 38 -13.57 -3.06 -26.15
N ASP A 39 -14.27 -4.07 -26.70
CA ASP A 39 -15.36 -3.89 -27.66
C ASP A 39 -16.50 -3.03 -27.06
N LEU A 40 -16.82 -3.20 -25.77
CA LEU A 40 -17.82 -2.40 -25.06
C LEU A 40 -17.36 -0.93 -24.94
N VAL A 41 -16.10 -0.70 -24.60
CA VAL A 41 -15.53 0.64 -24.50
C VAL A 41 -15.57 1.33 -25.86
N GLU A 42 -15.15 0.65 -26.93
CA GLU A 42 -15.26 1.16 -28.31
C GLU A 42 -16.70 1.58 -28.63
N GLY A 43 -17.68 0.71 -28.39
CA GLY A 43 -19.09 1.02 -28.64
C GLY A 43 -19.63 2.21 -27.84
N ILE A 44 -19.16 2.41 -26.60
CA ILE A 44 -19.49 3.60 -25.80
C ILE A 44 -18.93 4.86 -26.47
N PHE A 45 -17.67 4.83 -26.91
CA PHE A 45 -17.04 5.97 -27.58
C PHE A 45 -17.70 6.28 -28.92
N GLU A 46 -17.96 5.28 -29.77
CA GLU A 46 -18.66 5.46 -31.04
C GLU A 46 -20.04 6.11 -30.81
N THR A 47 -20.81 5.58 -29.86
CA THR A 47 -22.13 6.13 -29.51
C THR A 47 -22.02 7.59 -29.03
N LEU A 48 -21.02 7.93 -28.22
CA LEU A 48 -20.82 9.30 -27.75
C LEU A 48 -20.42 10.26 -28.88
N LEU A 49 -19.62 9.79 -29.84
CA LEU A 49 -19.18 10.60 -30.98
C LEU A 49 -20.33 10.98 -31.93
N ASP A 50 -21.38 10.16 -32.00
CA ASP A 50 -22.61 10.49 -32.74
C ASP A 50 -23.40 11.66 -32.12
N TYR A 51 -23.11 12.03 -30.86
CA TYR A 51 -23.73 13.16 -30.16
C TYR A 51 -22.67 14.16 -29.65
N PRO A 52 -22.17 15.06 -30.53
CA PRO A 52 -21.09 16.00 -30.19
C PRO A 52 -21.35 16.86 -28.95
N ASP A 53 -22.59 17.29 -28.73
CA ASP A 53 -22.96 18.12 -27.57
C ASP A 53 -22.85 17.36 -26.23
N VAL A 54 -23.10 16.04 -26.26
CA VAL A 54 -22.99 15.16 -25.10
C VAL A 54 -21.53 14.79 -24.87
N SER A 55 -20.81 14.36 -25.91
CA SER A 55 -19.40 13.97 -25.80
C SER A 55 -18.52 15.14 -25.34
N ALA A 56 -18.78 16.37 -25.79
CA ALA A 56 -18.07 17.57 -25.35
C ALA A 56 -18.22 17.86 -23.84
N ASN A 57 -19.26 17.34 -23.20
CA ASN A 57 -19.58 17.54 -21.79
C ASN A 57 -19.52 16.24 -20.95
N THR A 58 -18.90 15.18 -21.48
CA THR A 58 -18.80 13.89 -20.79
C THR A 58 -17.36 13.62 -20.33
N TYR A 59 -17.21 13.26 -19.07
CA TYR A 59 -15.94 12.75 -18.54
C TYR A 59 -15.98 11.23 -18.44
N ILE A 60 -14.97 10.57 -19.03
CA ILE A 60 -14.82 9.12 -19.00
C ILE A 60 -13.68 8.77 -18.05
N ILE A 61 -13.99 8.00 -17.01
CA ILE A 61 -13.03 7.51 -16.03
C ILE A 61 -12.96 5.99 -16.16
N TYR A 62 -11.81 5.48 -16.63
CA TYR A 62 -11.53 4.06 -16.72
C TYR A 62 -10.51 3.68 -15.65
N THR A 63 -10.87 2.74 -14.77
CA THR A 63 -10.05 2.32 -13.63
C THR A 63 -10.29 0.86 -13.27
N ALA A 64 -9.43 0.33 -12.41
CA ALA A 64 -9.62 -0.95 -11.71
C ALA A 64 -9.45 -0.70 -10.21
N ASP A 65 -10.18 -1.45 -9.40
CA ASP A 65 -10.07 -1.44 -7.94
C ASP A 65 -8.72 -2.01 -7.45
N ASN A 66 -8.27 -3.11 -8.06
CA ASN A 66 -7.01 -3.76 -7.70
C ASN A 66 -6.36 -4.56 -8.84
N GLY A 67 -5.15 -5.02 -8.56
CA GLY A 67 -4.40 -5.94 -9.42
C GLY A 67 -4.71 -7.40 -9.14
N PHE A 68 -4.16 -8.30 -9.94
CA PHE A 68 -4.43 -9.73 -9.82
C PHE A 68 -3.14 -10.54 -10.03
N HIS A 69 -2.78 -11.38 -9.07
CA HIS A 69 -1.61 -12.24 -9.18
C HIS A 69 -1.94 -13.50 -9.97
N LEU A 70 -0.99 -13.93 -10.79
CA LEU A 70 -1.02 -15.14 -11.63
C LEU A 70 0.39 -15.75 -11.67
N GLY A 71 0.85 -16.28 -10.53
CA GLY A 71 2.15 -16.93 -10.43
C GLY A 71 3.31 -16.02 -10.06
N GLN A 72 3.15 -14.69 -10.09
CA GLN A 72 4.15 -13.79 -9.52
C GLN A 72 4.35 -14.14 -8.05
N HIS A 73 5.61 -14.08 -7.58
CA HIS A 73 5.99 -14.51 -6.23
C HIS A 73 5.58 -15.96 -5.89
N ARG A 74 5.28 -16.78 -6.89
CA ARG A 74 4.73 -18.15 -6.74
C ARG A 74 3.36 -18.17 -6.06
N LEU A 75 2.65 -17.04 -6.10
CA LEU A 75 1.28 -16.93 -5.63
C LEU A 75 0.30 -17.53 -6.65
N PRO A 76 -0.82 -18.11 -6.19
CA PRO A 76 -1.89 -18.60 -7.05
C PRO A 76 -2.63 -17.45 -7.75
N ALA A 77 -3.72 -17.77 -8.46
CA ALA A 77 -4.68 -16.77 -8.89
C ALA A 77 -5.33 -16.14 -7.66
N VAL A 78 -4.99 -14.89 -7.35
CA VAL A 78 -5.47 -14.21 -6.13
C VAL A 78 -5.62 -12.72 -6.40
N SER A 79 -6.76 -12.19 -5.99
CA SER A 79 -7.01 -10.75 -5.91
C SER A 79 -6.30 -10.21 -4.68
N LEU A 80 -5.27 -9.38 -4.87
CA LEU A 80 -4.55 -8.73 -3.78
C LEU A 80 -4.23 -7.27 -4.13
N PHE A 81 -4.31 -6.41 -3.12
CA PHE A 81 -3.92 -5.01 -3.18
C PHE A 81 -2.40 -4.83 -3.11
N THR A 82 -1.66 -5.42 -4.04
CA THR A 82 -0.18 -5.34 -4.01
C THR A 82 0.39 -4.37 -5.03
N HIS A 83 -0.43 -3.83 -5.94
CA HIS A 83 0.09 -3.04 -7.06
C HIS A 83 -0.69 -1.74 -7.24
N ARG A 84 -0.16 -0.70 -6.59
CA ARG A 84 -0.37 0.73 -6.88
C ARG A 84 -1.83 1.21 -6.72
N PRO A 85 -2.37 1.26 -5.49
CA PRO A 85 -3.54 2.09 -5.26
C PRO A 85 -3.15 3.55 -5.48
N ARG A 86 -4.02 4.24 -6.18
CA ARG A 86 -3.99 5.69 -6.33
C ARG A 86 -5.39 6.12 -5.91
N ALA A 87 -5.54 6.37 -4.60
CA ALA A 87 -6.78 6.87 -4.05
C ALA A 87 -6.83 8.36 -4.37
N ASP A 88 -7.34 8.68 -5.55
CA ASP A 88 -7.18 10.01 -6.09
C ASP A 88 -8.53 10.60 -6.50
N SER A 89 -8.84 11.76 -5.96
CA SER A 89 -9.87 12.63 -6.51
C SER A 89 -9.33 13.28 -7.79
N LEU A 90 -10.06 13.24 -8.90
CA LEU A 90 -9.67 13.94 -10.12
C LEU A 90 -10.08 15.42 -9.99
N LYS A 91 -9.19 16.36 -10.36
CA LYS A 91 -9.50 17.79 -10.46
C LYS A 91 -10.38 18.07 -11.69
N LEU A 92 -11.60 17.56 -11.67
CA LEU A 92 -12.58 17.70 -12.77
C LEU A 92 -13.42 18.96 -12.63
N THR A 93 -13.61 19.43 -11.40
CA THR A 93 -14.49 20.55 -11.06
C THR A 93 -13.81 21.42 -10.01
N ASP A 94 -14.00 22.74 -10.07
CA ASP A 94 -13.50 23.70 -9.07
C ASP A 94 -14.33 23.66 -7.77
N ILE A 95 -14.66 22.45 -7.30
CA ILE A 95 -15.35 22.24 -6.04
C ILE A 95 -14.31 22.36 -4.92
N PRO A 96 -14.55 23.18 -3.88
CA PRO A 96 -13.67 23.23 -2.73
C PRO A 96 -13.60 21.86 -2.06
N LEU A 97 -12.38 21.38 -1.81
CA LEU A 97 -12.15 20.15 -1.07
C LEU A 97 -12.60 20.33 0.37
N ARG A 98 -13.14 19.26 0.97
CA ARG A 98 -13.42 19.26 2.40
C ARG A 98 -12.11 19.21 3.18
N ASP A 99 -12.05 19.88 4.32
CA ASP A 99 -10.86 19.93 5.16
C ASP A 99 -10.48 18.56 5.75
N ASP A 100 -11.45 17.65 5.86
CA ASP A 100 -11.28 16.27 6.33
C ASP A 100 -10.96 15.26 5.22
N PHE A 101 -10.85 15.71 3.96
CA PHE A 101 -10.53 14.85 2.84
C PHE A 101 -9.03 14.55 2.76
N ASP A 102 -8.67 13.28 2.74
CA ASP A 102 -7.30 12.76 2.83
C ASP A 102 -6.60 12.57 1.46
N GLY A 103 -7.24 13.04 0.38
CA GLY A 103 -6.71 12.99 -0.98
C GLY A 103 -6.38 14.36 -1.57
N LEU A 104 -5.42 14.39 -2.50
CA LEU A 104 -5.15 15.56 -3.33
C LEU A 104 -5.83 15.42 -4.70
N PRO A 105 -6.22 16.53 -5.33
CA PRO A 105 -6.86 16.50 -6.63
C PRO A 105 -5.80 16.27 -7.72
N ILE A 106 -5.96 15.22 -8.54
CA ILE A 106 -5.07 15.00 -9.69
C ILE A 106 -5.34 16.07 -10.74
N PRO A 107 -4.31 16.81 -11.18
CA PRO A 107 -4.43 17.68 -12.36
C PRO A 107 -4.71 16.83 -13.62
N VAL A 108 -5.85 17.09 -14.27
CA VAL A 108 -6.30 16.36 -15.47
C VAL A 108 -5.76 17.01 -16.76
N LYS A 109 -5.56 18.33 -16.76
CA LYS A 109 -5.02 19.07 -17.91
C LYS A 109 -3.54 19.33 -17.74
N PHE A 110 -2.79 19.32 -18.85
CA PHE A 110 -1.38 19.70 -18.84
C PHE A 110 -1.11 21.09 -18.28
N ALA A 111 -2.04 22.03 -18.50
CA ALA A 111 -1.97 23.39 -17.95
C ALA A 111 -2.12 23.43 -16.41
N ASP A 112 -2.74 22.41 -15.81
CA ASP A 112 -2.91 22.28 -14.36
C ASP A 112 -1.68 21.62 -13.69
N HIS A 113 -0.75 21.06 -14.47
CA HIS A 113 0.57 20.64 -13.99
C HIS A 113 1.44 21.88 -13.74
N THR A 114 1.15 22.57 -12.65
CA THR A 114 1.99 23.68 -12.18
C THR A 114 3.25 23.13 -11.50
N PRO A 115 4.40 23.84 -11.58
CA PRO A 115 5.60 23.49 -10.81
C PRO A 115 5.35 23.41 -9.29
N ASP A 116 4.33 24.13 -8.82
CA ASP A 116 3.89 24.19 -7.42
C ASP A 116 2.93 23.04 -7.02
N SER A 117 2.56 22.14 -7.94
CA SER A 117 1.81 20.94 -7.56
C SER A 117 2.70 20.10 -6.63
N ILE A 118 2.39 20.10 -5.33
CA ILE A 118 3.13 19.35 -4.33
C ILE A 118 3.10 17.88 -4.73
N LYS A 119 4.24 17.36 -5.20
CA LYS A 119 4.42 15.93 -5.43
C LYS A 119 4.62 15.28 -4.07
N THR A 120 3.57 14.68 -3.54
CA THR A 120 3.71 13.75 -2.44
C THR A 120 4.48 12.54 -2.93
N GLU A 121 5.40 12.05 -2.11
CA GLU A 121 6.22 10.89 -2.48
C GLU A 121 5.64 9.58 -1.96
N HIS A 122 4.68 9.62 -1.04
CA HIS A 122 4.18 8.43 -0.35
C HIS A 122 2.80 8.01 -0.85
N VAL A 123 2.56 6.70 -0.75
CA VAL A 123 1.25 6.08 -0.87
C VAL A 123 1.15 5.07 0.27
N ASN A 124 0.08 5.16 1.06
CA ASN A 124 -0.27 4.16 2.06
C ASN A 124 -1.13 3.06 1.40
N ILE A 125 -0.84 1.80 1.73
CA ILE A 125 -1.58 0.63 1.29
C ILE A 125 -1.88 -0.21 2.51
N GLU A 126 -3.16 -0.50 2.74
CA GLU A 126 -3.60 -1.22 3.93
C GLU A 126 -4.49 -2.38 3.52
N TYR A 127 -4.37 -3.49 4.24
CA TYR A 127 -5.21 -4.66 4.05
C TYR A 127 -5.43 -5.35 5.37
N TRP A 128 -6.66 -5.80 5.60
CA TRP A 128 -7.03 -6.62 6.75
C TRP A 128 -7.72 -7.90 6.29
N GLY A 129 -7.40 -8.98 6.98
CA GLY A 129 -8.12 -10.24 6.86
C GLY A 129 -7.49 -11.21 5.89
N SER A 130 -8.34 -11.98 5.20
CA SER A 130 -7.91 -13.13 4.40
C SER A 130 -8.01 -12.89 2.90
N GLY A 131 -6.97 -13.26 2.16
CA GLY A 131 -6.96 -13.21 0.69
C GLY A 131 -7.75 -14.36 0.08
N ILE A 132 -8.54 -14.09 -0.96
CA ILE A 132 -9.37 -15.08 -1.66
C ILE A 132 -8.57 -15.68 -2.82
N ILE A 133 -8.30 -16.99 -2.76
CA ILE A 133 -7.66 -17.74 -3.84
C ILE A 133 -8.74 -18.22 -4.81
N GLU A 134 -8.58 -17.84 -6.08
CA GLU A 134 -9.46 -18.31 -7.14
C GLU A 134 -8.95 -19.63 -7.75
N GLY A 135 -9.86 -20.59 -7.86
CA GLY A 135 -9.62 -21.87 -8.54
C GLY A 135 -9.11 -23.00 -7.65
N THR A 136 -9.29 -24.23 -8.14
CA THR A 136 -9.09 -25.48 -7.38
C THR A 136 -7.71 -26.13 -7.59
N VAL A 137 -6.84 -25.56 -8.43
CA VAL A 137 -5.52 -26.17 -8.70
C VAL A 137 -4.50 -25.89 -7.58
N PHE A 138 -4.88 -25.05 -6.62
CA PHE A 138 -4.09 -24.70 -5.45
C PHE A 138 -4.67 -25.25 -4.15
N ASP A 139 -5.48 -26.33 -4.21
CA ASP A 139 -6.13 -26.96 -3.05
C ASP A 139 -5.18 -27.38 -1.91
N ASN A 140 -3.87 -27.57 -2.17
CA ASN A 140 -2.90 -27.83 -1.09
C ASN A 140 -2.43 -26.56 -0.35
N LEU A 141 -2.61 -25.37 -0.95
CA LEU A 141 -2.36 -24.08 -0.28
C LEU A 141 -3.60 -23.61 0.50
N SER A 142 -4.81 -24.05 0.13
CA SER A 142 -6.05 -23.81 0.89
C SER A 142 -6.12 -24.64 2.19
N MET A 143 -5.30 -25.68 2.32
CA MET A 143 -5.29 -26.61 3.46
C MET A 143 -4.28 -26.28 4.56
N GLN A 144 -3.57 -25.14 4.51
CA GLN A 144 -2.79 -24.66 5.66
C GLN A 144 -3.66 -23.98 6.74
N VAL A 145 -4.99 -24.03 6.58
CA VAL A 145 -5.98 -23.59 7.57
C VAL A 145 -5.97 -24.56 8.75
N ILE A 146 -5.79 -24.00 9.95
CA ILE A 146 -5.85 -24.71 11.23
C ILE A 146 -7.19 -25.45 11.36
N PRO A 147 -7.25 -26.71 11.83
CA PRO A 147 -8.47 -27.55 11.76
C PRO A 147 -9.62 -27.17 12.71
N ASN A 148 -9.67 -25.97 13.29
CA ASN A 148 -10.56 -25.70 14.44
C ASN A 148 -11.38 -24.40 14.33
N ASN A 149 -11.99 -24.12 13.17
CA ASN A 149 -13.14 -23.22 13.17
C ASN A 149 -14.24 -23.71 12.23
N HIS A 150 -14.94 -24.74 12.69
CA HIS A 150 -16.31 -25.02 12.27
C HIS A 150 -17.17 -23.83 12.66
N ASN A 151 -17.33 -22.82 11.79
CA ASN A 151 -18.48 -21.90 11.71
C ASN A 151 -18.24 -20.70 10.75
N ARG A 152 -17.93 -20.95 9.48
CA ARG A 152 -18.30 -19.97 8.43
C ARG A 152 -18.91 -20.67 7.23
N ALA A 153 -20.24 -20.62 7.22
CA ALA A 153 -21.07 -20.82 6.05
C ALA A 153 -20.90 -19.61 5.11
N LEU A 154 -20.19 -19.81 4.01
CA LEU A 154 -20.47 -19.18 2.71
C LEU A 154 -20.19 -20.25 1.65
N THR A 155 -21.17 -20.45 0.78
CA THR A 155 -21.35 -21.61 -0.08
C THR A 155 -20.38 -21.65 -1.25
N ALA A 156 -19.21 -22.27 -1.06
CA ALA A 156 -18.46 -22.96 -2.11
C ALA A 156 -17.52 -23.99 -1.43
N PRO A 157 -17.65 -25.30 -1.71
CA PRO A 157 -16.63 -26.23 -1.27
C PRO A 157 -15.39 -25.99 -2.16
N GLN A 158 -14.23 -25.68 -1.58
CA GLN A 158 -12.91 -25.53 -2.25
C GLN A 158 -12.50 -24.12 -2.73
N GLU A 159 -12.65 -23.08 -1.92
CA GLU A 159 -11.88 -21.83 -2.12
C GLU A 159 -10.87 -21.67 -0.99
N GLY A 160 -9.59 -21.48 -1.35
CA GLY A 160 -8.50 -21.34 -0.40
C GLY A 160 -8.36 -19.93 0.13
N TYR A 161 -8.08 -19.81 1.42
CA TYR A 161 -7.84 -18.52 2.06
C TYR A 161 -6.37 -18.39 2.48
N PHE A 162 -5.80 -17.21 2.25
CA PHE A 162 -4.57 -16.80 2.92
C PHE A 162 -4.92 -16.21 4.27
N ASP A 163 -4.70 -16.96 5.36
CA ASP A 163 -4.92 -16.46 6.72
C ASP A 163 -3.81 -15.48 7.16
N HIS A 164 -4.15 -14.52 8.03
CA HIS A 164 -3.24 -13.50 8.57
C HIS A 164 -2.57 -12.62 7.50
N ASN A 165 -3.32 -12.23 6.46
CA ASN A 165 -2.82 -11.33 5.42
C ASN A 165 -2.96 -9.84 5.83
N THR A 166 -3.05 -9.53 7.12
CA THR A 166 -3.18 -8.15 7.60
C THR A 166 -1.81 -7.46 7.58
N TYR A 167 -1.71 -6.35 6.85
CA TYR A 167 -0.47 -5.58 6.72
C TYR A 167 -0.73 -4.10 6.42
N LYS A 168 0.30 -3.29 6.68
CA LYS A 168 0.41 -1.91 6.20
C LYS A 168 1.68 -1.77 5.37
N THR A 169 1.54 -1.19 4.19
CA THR A 169 2.64 -1.00 3.23
C THR A 169 2.75 0.46 2.86
N LEU A 170 3.97 0.99 2.97
CA LEU A 170 4.35 2.29 2.43
C LEU A 170 5.07 2.08 1.10
N ARG A 171 4.55 2.71 0.04
CA ARG A 171 5.32 2.94 -1.17
C ARG A 171 5.77 4.39 -1.21
N ILE A 172 7.07 4.60 -1.37
CA ILE A 172 7.66 5.94 -1.44
C ILE A 172 8.44 6.11 -2.73
N VAL A 173 8.14 7.15 -3.51
CA VAL A 173 8.57 7.34 -4.89
C VAL A 173 9.13 8.74 -5.10
N SER A 174 10.35 8.79 -5.63
CA SER A 174 11.03 10.03 -6.01
C SER A 174 11.91 9.79 -7.24
N GLU A 175 12.42 10.86 -7.83
CA GLU A 175 13.42 10.78 -8.89
C GLU A 175 14.72 10.11 -8.41
N LYS A 176 15.02 10.15 -7.11
CA LYS A 176 16.26 9.59 -6.55
C LYS A 176 16.12 8.19 -5.94
N TYR A 177 14.96 7.86 -5.40
CA TYR A 177 14.70 6.58 -4.72
C TYR A 177 13.30 6.07 -5.00
N GLU A 178 13.11 4.77 -4.86
CA GLU A 178 11.79 4.18 -4.81
C GLU A 178 11.83 2.96 -3.88
N PHE A 179 11.03 2.98 -2.82
CA PHE A 179 10.99 1.88 -1.86
C PHE A 179 9.56 1.39 -1.63
N MET A 180 9.44 0.10 -1.37
CA MET A 180 8.24 -0.53 -0.84
C MET A 180 8.60 -1.16 0.49
N TYR A 181 7.94 -0.74 1.57
CA TYR A 181 8.17 -1.21 2.92
C TYR A 181 6.85 -1.69 3.53
N THR A 182 6.84 -2.94 4.00
CA THR A 182 5.64 -3.60 4.52
C THR A 182 5.88 -4.07 5.95
N VAL A 183 4.89 -3.80 6.81
CA VAL A 183 4.79 -4.32 8.17
C VAL A 183 3.58 -5.22 8.26
N TRP A 184 3.80 -6.47 8.64
CA TRP A 184 2.75 -7.48 8.80
C TRP A 184 2.26 -7.53 10.25
N CYS A 185 1.00 -7.92 10.46
CA CYS A 185 0.42 -8.03 11.80
C CYS A 185 1.13 -9.02 12.72
N ASN A 186 1.82 -10.02 12.14
CA ASN A 186 2.63 -10.99 12.87
C ASN A 186 4.02 -10.45 13.28
N GLY A 187 4.34 -9.19 12.96
CA GLY A 187 5.63 -8.55 13.23
C GLY A 187 6.69 -8.76 12.14
N GLU A 188 6.36 -9.47 11.06
CA GLU A 188 7.26 -9.62 9.92
C GLU A 188 7.40 -8.32 9.12
N HIS A 189 8.57 -8.14 8.53
CA HIS A 189 8.89 -6.97 7.72
C HIS A 189 9.47 -7.32 6.35
N GLU A 190 9.14 -6.47 5.38
CA GLU A 190 9.70 -6.53 4.03
C GLU A 190 10.13 -5.14 3.57
N LEU A 191 11.28 -5.06 2.90
CA LEU A 191 11.79 -3.83 2.30
C LEU A 191 12.36 -4.14 0.92
N TYR A 192 11.89 -3.42 -0.10
CA TYR A 192 12.35 -3.56 -1.48
C TYR A 192 12.77 -2.20 -2.04
N ASP A 193 13.93 -2.16 -2.70
CA ASP A 193 14.33 -1.04 -3.56
C ASP A 193 13.74 -1.28 -4.94
N MET A 194 12.68 -0.56 -5.29
CA MET A 194 11.91 -0.79 -6.50
C MET A 194 12.63 -0.36 -7.77
N LYS A 195 13.65 0.52 -7.67
CA LYS A 195 14.48 0.88 -8.83
C LYS A 195 15.47 -0.21 -9.18
N ARG A 196 16.02 -0.88 -8.17
CA ARG A 196 16.99 -1.99 -8.36
C ARG A 196 16.31 -3.35 -8.52
N ASP A 197 15.19 -3.55 -7.84
CA ASP A 197 14.42 -4.79 -7.79
C ASP A 197 12.93 -4.53 -8.06
N PRO A 198 12.56 -4.15 -9.31
CA PRO A 198 11.17 -3.86 -9.66
C PRO A 198 10.24 -5.07 -9.51
N TYR A 199 10.81 -6.28 -9.45
CA TYR A 199 10.08 -7.54 -9.27
C TYR A 199 10.02 -8.02 -7.82
N GLN A 200 10.50 -7.22 -6.85
CA GLN A 200 10.39 -7.47 -5.40
C GLN A 200 10.84 -8.89 -5.01
N ARG A 201 12.00 -9.30 -5.51
CA ARG A 201 12.58 -10.64 -5.29
C ARG A 201 13.59 -10.70 -4.16
N PHE A 202 14.12 -9.55 -3.74
CA PHE A 202 15.21 -9.43 -2.79
C PHE A 202 14.81 -8.52 -1.63
N ASN A 203 14.27 -9.11 -0.57
CA ASN A 203 13.94 -8.41 0.66
C ASN A 203 15.23 -7.89 1.34
N LEU A 204 15.42 -6.58 1.34
CA LEU A 204 16.54 -5.86 1.97
C LEU A 204 16.49 -5.90 3.50
N TYR A 205 15.32 -6.16 4.09
CA TYR A 205 15.18 -6.37 5.53
C TYR A 205 15.82 -7.70 5.95
N ALA A 206 15.76 -8.71 5.07
CA ALA A 206 16.20 -10.08 5.34
C ALA A 206 17.69 -10.33 5.16
N LYS A 207 18.33 -9.58 4.27
CA LYS A 207 19.71 -9.80 3.87
C LYS A 207 20.57 -8.65 4.36
N GLN A 208 21.73 -9.00 4.90
CA GLN A 208 22.78 -8.05 5.27
C GLN A 208 23.03 -7.02 4.13
N PRO A 209 23.38 -5.77 4.50
CA PRO A 209 23.35 -4.54 3.67
C PRO A 209 24.30 -4.49 2.45
N GLN A 210 24.86 -5.62 2.00
CA GLN A 210 25.96 -5.70 1.02
C GLN A 210 25.60 -5.12 -0.37
N CYS A 211 24.32 -5.01 -0.72
CA CYS A 211 23.88 -4.52 -2.04
C CYS A 211 23.13 -3.17 -2.00
N SER A 212 22.96 -2.56 -0.81
CA SER A 212 22.28 -1.27 -0.69
C SER A 212 23.29 -0.16 -0.41
N SER A 213 23.11 0.99 -1.06
CA SER A 213 23.88 2.20 -0.72
C SER A 213 23.35 2.90 0.54
N TYR A 214 22.27 2.40 1.12
CA TYR A 214 21.63 2.96 2.31
C TYR A 214 21.97 2.12 3.54
N ASN A 215 22.10 2.80 4.69
CA ASN A 215 22.06 2.14 5.99
C ASN A 215 20.63 1.64 6.24
N ILE A 216 20.44 0.33 6.14
CA ILE A 216 19.11 -0.29 6.21
C ILE A 216 18.43 -0.04 7.56
N ALA A 217 19.16 -0.07 8.68
CA ALA A 217 18.58 0.18 10.00
C ALA A 217 18.03 1.61 10.13
N GLN A 218 18.80 2.59 9.65
CA GLN A 218 18.38 3.99 9.60
C GLN A 218 17.18 4.20 8.67
N LEU A 219 17.22 3.61 7.48
CA LEU A 219 16.15 3.71 6.49
C LEU A 219 14.84 3.11 7.03
N VAL A 220 14.91 1.90 7.58
CA VAL A 220 13.76 1.21 8.16
C VAL A 220 13.09 2.06 9.24
N LYS A 221 13.83 2.63 10.20
CA LYS A 221 13.20 3.46 11.25
C LYS A 221 12.44 4.66 10.69
N ARG A 222 12.91 5.26 9.60
CA ARG A 222 12.24 6.40 8.95
C ARG A 222 10.99 5.98 8.20
N LEU A 223 11.06 4.87 7.47
CA LEU A 223 9.91 4.31 6.78
C LEU A 223 8.84 3.81 7.76
N ASP A 224 9.25 3.16 8.84
CA ASP A 224 8.40 2.70 9.94
C ASP A 224 7.69 3.87 10.64
N THR A 225 8.42 4.94 10.96
CA THR A 225 7.80 6.14 11.53
C THR A 225 6.83 6.79 10.54
N LEU A 226 7.12 6.76 9.24
CA LEU A 226 6.21 7.28 8.22
C LEU A 226 4.94 6.41 8.09
N VAL A 227 5.06 5.07 8.16
CA VAL A 227 3.90 4.17 8.25
C VAL A 227 3.09 4.47 9.50
N LEU A 228 3.73 4.66 10.66
CA LEU A 228 3.07 5.04 11.91
C LEU A 228 2.32 6.36 11.78
N THR A 229 2.89 7.32 11.04
CA THR A 229 2.25 8.61 10.73
C THR A 229 1.07 8.46 9.78
N LEU A 230 1.05 7.46 8.90
CA LEU A 230 -0.04 7.26 7.94
C LEU A 230 -1.14 6.36 8.46
N LYS A 231 -0.89 5.66 9.57
CA LYS A 231 -1.74 4.61 10.12
C LYS A 231 -3.13 5.06 10.56
N ASN A 232 -3.20 6.24 11.19
CA ASN A 232 -4.44 6.85 11.71
C ASN A 232 -4.61 8.29 11.21
N CYS A 233 -3.96 8.64 10.09
CA CYS A 233 -3.97 10.01 9.58
C CYS A 233 -5.39 10.43 9.14
N GLN A 234 -5.62 11.74 9.09
CA GLN A 234 -6.82 12.34 8.53
C GLN A 234 -6.48 13.67 7.85
N GLY A 235 -7.06 13.92 6.67
CA GLY A 235 -6.93 15.19 5.97
C GLY A 235 -5.47 15.55 5.66
N ASP A 236 -5.04 16.75 6.07
CA ASP A 236 -3.70 17.29 5.80
C ASP A 236 -2.56 16.38 6.30
N SER A 237 -2.78 15.62 7.38
CA SER A 237 -1.74 14.72 7.91
C SER A 237 -1.50 13.51 6.99
N CYS A 238 -2.53 13.04 6.26
CA CYS A 238 -2.39 12.01 5.24
C CYS A 238 -1.70 12.54 3.98
N CYS A 239 -1.99 13.77 3.60
CA CYS A 239 -1.40 14.42 2.42
C CYS A 239 0.05 14.87 2.67
N HIS A 240 0.37 15.33 3.88
CA HIS A 240 1.65 15.93 4.25
C HIS A 240 2.23 15.32 5.53
N PRO A 241 2.53 14.01 5.56
CA PRO A 241 2.96 13.32 6.77
C PRO A 241 4.30 13.83 7.32
N TRP A 242 5.20 14.31 6.46
CA TRP A 242 6.44 14.95 6.92
C TRP A 242 6.19 16.24 7.69
N LYS A 243 5.26 17.07 7.23
CA LYS A 243 4.83 18.29 7.94
C LYS A 243 4.14 17.93 9.25
N ALA A 244 3.35 16.85 9.28
CA ALA A 244 2.71 16.37 10.48
C ALA A 244 3.75 15.95 11.55
N MET A 245 4.84 15.28 11.18
CA MET A 245 5.93 14.91 12.11
C MET A 245 6.90 16.05 12.43
N PHE A 246 7.14 16.96 11.49
CA PHE A 246 8.06 18.09 11.59
C PHE A 246 7.29 19.42 11.36
N PRO A 247 6.54 19.91 12.37
CA PRO A 247 5.69 21.09 12.21
C PRO A 247 6.44 22.36 11.81
N SER A 248 7.73 22.44 12.13
CA SER A 248 8.62 23.55 11.76
C SER A 248 9.15 23.47 10.33
N GLY A 249 8.85 22.38 9.59
CA GLY A 249 9.12 22.24 8.16
C GLY A 249 10.56 21.87 7.78
N GLU A 250 11.40 21.42 8.71
CA GLU A 250 12.80 21.09 8.42
C GLU A 250 12.96 19.82 7.56
N VAL A 251 11.97 18.92 7.62
CA VAL A 251 11.94 17.69 6.84
C VAL A 251 10.69 17.70 5.97
N THR A 252 10.90 17.55 4.67
CA THR A 252 9.83 17.54 3.66
C THR A 252 9.88 16.31 2.75
N SER A 253 10.89 15.46 2.92
CA SER A 253 11.09 14.24 2.14
C SER A 253 11.93 13.22 2.91
N LEU A 254 11.91 11.96 2.47
CA LEU A 254 12.79 10.91 2.96
C LEU A 254 14.27 11.31 2.81
N GLN A 255 14.64 12.01 1.73
CA GLN A 255 16.01 12.50 1.54
C GLN A 255 16.48 13.40 2.70
N HIS A 256 15.62 14.29 3.18
CA HIS A 256 15.92 15.15 4.33
C HIS A 256 15.91 14.34 5.63
N ALA A 257 14.94 13.44 5.78
CA ALA A 257 14.82 12.58 6.95
C ALA A 257 16.07 11.71 7.15
N LEU A 258 16.72 11.28 6.07
CA LEU A 258 17.97 10.49 6.08
C LEU A 258 19.20 11.22 6.66
N ALA A 259 19.13 12.51 6.95
CA ALA A 259 20.21 13.20 7.64
C ALA A 259 20.44 12.60 9.04
N THR A 260 21.72 12.44 9.41
CA THR A 260 22.12 11.82 10.69
C THR A 260 21.73 12.65 11.91
N SER A 261 21.50 13.95 11.73
CA SER A 261 20.99 14.84 12.79
C SER A 261 19.62 14.44 13.33
N TYR A 262 18.86 13.61 12.59
CA TYR A 262 17.56 13.10 13.02
C TYR A 262 17.60 11.65 13.53
N ASP A 263 18.78 11.01 13.59
CA ASP A 263 18.90 9.60 13.97
C ASP A 263 18.35 9.32 15.37
N GLU A 264 18.64 10.17 16.35
CA GLU A 264 18.16 10.02 17.72
C GLU A 264 16.63 10.12 17.79
N PHE A 265 16.05 11.11 17.10
CA PHE A 265 14.62 11.28 17.00
C PHE A 265 13.94 10.03 16.41
N PHE A 266 14.36 9.56 15.24
CA PHE A 266 13.78 8.36 14.62
C PHE A 266 14.03 7.09 15.43
N SER A 267 15.15 6.99 16.15
CA SER A 267 15.44 5.84 17.02
C SER A 267 14.54 5.80 18.25
N SER A 268 14.08 6.96 18.74
CA SER A 268 13.15 7.05 19.88
C SER A 268 11.70 6.69 19.53
N GLN A 269 11.35 6.67 18.24
CA GLN A 269 9.99 6.39 17.78
C GLN A 269 9.57 4.96 18.11
N PRO A 270 8.32 4.75 18.56
CA PRO A 270 7.78 3.40 18.69
C PRO A 270 7.77 2.72 17.32
N TRP A 271 7.85 1.40 17.32
CA TRP A 271 7.73 0.61 16.10
C TRP A 271 6.27 0.46 15.70
N VAL A 272 5.99 0.36 14.41
CA VAL A 272 4.67 -0.10 13.97
C VAL A 272 4.52 -1.56 14.42
N SER A 273 3.47 -1.81 15.18
CA SER A 273 3.07 -3.14 15.62
C SER A 273 1.56 -3.26 15.56
N PHE A 274 1.07 -4.44 15.88
CA PHE A 274 -0.34 -4.78 15.98
C PHE A 274 -0.51 -5.62 17.25
N ASP A 275 -1.59 -5.40 18.00
CA ASP A 275 -1.91 -6.22 19.15
C ASP A 275 -2.59 -7.52 18.72
N GLU A 276 -3.40 -7.46 17.65
CA GLU A 276 -4.06 -8.62 17.05
C GLU A 276 -4.16 -8.50 15.52
N CYS A 277 -4.07 -9.65 14.82
CA CYS A 277 -4.32 -9.76 13.38
C CYS A 277 -5.83 -9.81 13.09
N THR A 278 -6.48 -8.66 13.10
CA THR A 278 -7.93 -8.54 12.89
C THR A 278 -8.32 -8.63 11.40
N GLN A 279 -9.60 -8.92 11.14
CA GLN A 279 -10.21 -8.97 9.80
C GLN A 279 -10.74 -7.60 9.32
N GLY A 280 -10.40 -6.53 10.03
CA GLY A 280 -10.79 -5.16 9.72
C GLY A 280 -10.05 -4.17 10.63
N TYR A 281 -10.16 -2.88 10.30
CA TYR A 281 -9.57 -1.82 11.12
C TYR A 281 -10.29 -1.70 12.46
N ILE A 282 -9.59 -2.00 13.55
CA ILE A 282 -10.06 -1.86 14.93
C ILE A 282 -8.99 -1.05 15.67
N PRO A 283 -9.19 0.27 15.87
CA PRO A 283 -8.15 1.17 16.37
C PRO A 283 -7.46 0.69 17.66
N GLU A 284 -8.22 0.05 18.55
CA GLU A 284 -7.73 -0.42 19.85
C GLU A 284 -6.77 -1.62 19.74
N LEU A 285 -6.77 -2.33 18.60
CA LEU A 285 -5.94 -3.52 18.35
C LEU A 285 -4.80 -3.23 17.39
N GLU A 286 -4.68 -1.99 16.95
CA GLU A 286 -3.62 -1.54 16.06
C GLU A 286 -2.33 -1.23 16.83
N GLY A 287 -2.26 -1.26 18.17
CA GLY A 287 -1.02 -0.93 18.89
C GLY A 287 -0.66 0.57 18.78
N PRO A 288 0.63 0.97 18.65
CA PRO A 288 1.01 2.38 18.55
C PRO A 288 0.29 3.10 17.41
N ALA A 289 -0.35 4.22 17.75
CA ALA A 289 -1.25 4.96 16.87
C ALA A 289 -0.60 6.16 16.17
N ARG A 290 0.38 6.82 16.81
CA ARG A 290 0.96 8.09 16.33
C ARG A 290 2.47 8.18 16.64
N PRO A 291 3.25 8.88 15.79
CA PRO A 291 4.65 9.17 16.08
C PRO A 291 4.80 10.29 17.13
N TYR A 292 5.95 10.38 17.77
CA TYR A 292 6.33 11.60 18.50
C TYR A 292 6.63 12.72 17.50
N LEU A 293 6.27 13.95 17.86
CA LEU A 293 6.57 15.13 17.04
C LEU A 293 8.00 15.61 17.25
N TYR A 294 8.65 16.05 16.17
CA TYR A 294 9.99 16.60 16.26
C TYR A 294 9.96 17.97 16.93
N GLN A 295 10.74 18.14 17.99
CA GLN A 295 10.93 19.42 18.67
C GLN A 295 12.42 19.77 18.71
N ARG A 296 12.77 20.97 18.23
CA ARG A 296 14.15 21.47 18.22
C ARG A 296 14.68 21.85 19.62
N SER A 297 13.80 22.01 20.61
CA SER A 297 14.11 22.35 22.00
C SER A 297 13.03 21.82 22.93
N PHE A 298 13.39 21.37 24.14
CA PHE A 298 12.52 20.92 25.23
C PHE A 298 11.40 21.93 25.55
N ALA A 299 10.30 21.89 24.79
CA ALA A 299 9.09 22.62 25.08
C ALA A 299 8.01 21.56 25.31
N ARG A 300 7.71 21.36 26.60
CA ARG A 300 6.68 20.46 27.13
C ARG A 300 5.48 20.40 26.20
N ASP A 301 5.12 19.17 25.85
CA ASP A 301 3.85 18.69 25.32
C ASP A 301 2.81 19.80 25.12
N ALA A 302 2.87 20.45 23.96
CA ALA A 302 1.67 21.07 23.43
C ALA A 302 0.80 19.91 22.95
N GLU A 303 -0.25 19.59 23.70
CA GLU A 303 -1.40 18.81 23.23
C GLU A 303 -1.91 19.48 21.95
N LEU A 304 -1.37 19.08 20.80
CA LEU A 304 -1.89 19.45 19.50
C LEU A 304 -3.19 18.66 19.34
N ARG A 305 -4.28 19.41 19.27
CA ARG A 305 -5.67 18.95 19.19
C ARG A 305 -5.82 17.70 18.32
N ASP A 306 -6.61 16.75 18.82
CA ASP A 306 -7.07 15.51 18.17
C ASP A 306 -7.78 15.69 16.81
N GLU A 307 -7.87 16.89 16.26
CA GLU A 307 -8.64 17.20 15.04
C GLU A 307 -8.01 16.64 13.73
N HIS A 308 -6.79 16.08 13.76
CA HIS A 308 -6.05 15.62 12.56
C HIS A 308 -5.81 14.11 12.48
N TRP A 309 -6.39 13.37 13.42
CA TRP A 309 -6.09 11.96 13.64
C TRP A 309 -7.35 11.23 14.07
N ILE A 310 -7.54 10.01 13.55
CA ILE A 310 -8.63 9.10 13.94
C ILE A 310 -8.39 8.54 15.35
#